data_AF-A0A8D9NZN2-F1
#
_entry.id   AF-A0A8D9NZN2-F1
#
_cell.length_a   1.000
_cell.length_b   1.000
_cell.length_c   1.000
_cell.angle_alpha   90.00
_cell.angle_beta   90.00
_cell.angle_gamma   90.00
#
_symmetry.space_group_name_H-M   'P 1'
#
loop_
_entity.id
_entity.type
_entity.pdbx_description
1 polymer ?
#
loop_
_entity_poly.entity_id
_entity_poly.type
_entity_poly.pdbx_seq_one_letter_code
_entity_poly.pdbx_strand_id
1 'polypeptide(L)'
;MAIPKIIHQVWEGRTEPCMPTRLQILARTWREQNPDWEYHLWNGEEMDELVEKHFPEYLSMYRSFPYNVQRWDTIRYMILYVYGGVYTDTPAYFLPAAERLFPLLLSFLRI
;
A
#
# COMPACT_ATOMS: atom_id res chain seq x y z
N MET A 1 15.75 14.74 -0.77
CA MET A 1 15.32 13.56 -1.56
C MET A 1 13.88 13.76 -1.97
N ALA A 2 13.57 13.48 -3.24
CA ALA A 2 12.19 13.45 -3.72
C ALA A 2 11.57 12.08 -3.41
N ILE A 3 10.27 12.05 -3.16
CA ILE A 3 9.53 10.80 -2.94
C ILE A 3 9.29 10.13 -4.30
N PRO A 4 9.58 8.82 -4.47
CA PRO A 4 9.27 8.09 -5.70
C PRO A 4 7.80 8.22 -6.09
N LYS A 5 7.51 8.35 -7.39
CA LYS A 5 6.14 8.47 -7.90
C LYS A 5 5.49 7.09 -8.07
N ILE A 6 5.36 6.37 -6.96
CA ILE A 6 4.76 5.03 -6.92
C ILE A 6 3.63 5.04 -5.88
N ILE A 7 2.47 4.55 -6.28
CA ILE A 7 1.30 4.36 -5.43
C ILE A 7 1.16 2.87 -5.16
N HIS A 8 1.16 2.51 -3.88
CA HIS A 8 0.99 1.14 -3.41
C HIS A 8 -0.39 0.99 -2.75
N GLN A 9 -1.10 -0.05 -3.12
CA GLN A 9 -2.34 -0.48 -2.46
C GLN A 9 -2.24 -1.98 -2.19
N VAL A 10 -2.85 -2.47 -1.12
CA VAL A 10 -2.89 -3.91 -0.81
C VAL A 10 -4.30 -4.44 -1.00
N TRP A 11 -4.39 -5.61 -1.64
CA TRP A 11 -5.55 -6.49 -1.60
C TRP A 11 -5.07 -7.93 -1.59
N GLU A 12 -5.02 -8.54 -0.40
CA GLU A 12 -4.39 -9.86 -0.22
C GLU A 12 -5.09 -10.99 -0.98
N GLY A 13 -6.41 -10.94 -1.13
CA GLY A 13 -7.19 -11.92 -1.91
C GLY A 13 -7.22 -13.36 -1.36
N ARG A 14 -6.52 -13.67 -0.26
CA ARG A 14 -6.42 -15.04 0.29
C ARG A 14 -7.70 -15.54 0.94
N THR A 15 -8.41 -14.68 1.66
CA THR A 15 -9.66 -15.04 2.37
C THR A 15 -10.91 -14.64 1.59
N GLU A 16 -10.77 -13.73 0.62
CA GLU A 16 -11.85 -13.21 -0.20
C GLU A 16 -11.39 -13.18 -1.66
N PRO A 17 -11.92 -14.07 -2.52
CA PRO A 17 -11.44 -14.19 -3.90
C PRO A 17 -11.81 -12.98 -4.76
N CYS A 18 -12.84 -12.23 -4.38
CA CYS A 18 -13.31 -11.07 -5.12
C CYS A 18 -12.99 -9.79 -4.34
N MET A 19 -12.19 -8.91 -4.94
CA MET A 19 -11.94 -7.57 -4.41
C MET A 19 -13.27 -6.81 -4.29
N PRO A 20 -13.60 -6.22 -3.12
CA PRO A 20 -14.78 -5.39 -2.96
C PRO A 20 -14.86 -4.29 -4.01
N THR A 21 -16.04 -4.07 -4.59
CA THR A 21 -16.28 -3.05 -5.63
C THR A 21 -15.74 -1.68 -5.24
N ARG A 22 -15.87 -1.31 -3.96
CA ARG A 22 -15.32 -0.06 -3.44
C ARG A 22 -13.81 0.03 -3.69
N LEU A 23 -13.04 -1.00 -3.33
CA LEU A 23 -11.59 -1.04 -3.51
C LEU A 23 -11.21 -1.02 -5.01
N GLN A 24 -11.98 -1.71 -5.86
CA GLN A 24 -11.78 -1.66 -7.32
C GLN A 24 -11.95 -0.23 -7.88
N ILE A 25 -12.98 0.48 -7.41
CA ILE A 25 -13.19 1.90 -7.76
C ILE A 25 -11.99 2.74 -7.31
N LEU A 26 -11.45 2.50 -6.10
CA LEU A 26 -10.28 3.25 -5.62
C LEU A 26 -9.07 3.03 -6.50
N ALA A 27 -8.75 1.77 -6.79
CA ALA A 27 -7.63 1.39 -7.64
C ALA A 27 -7.75 2.04 -9.02
N ARG A 28 -8.98 2.16 -9.55
CA ARG A 28 -9.26 2.87 -10.80
C ARG A 28 -9.03 4.37 -10.65
N THR A 29 -9.59 5.02 -9.63
CA THR A 29 -9.47 6.47 -9.42
C THR A 29 -8.02 6.89 -9.23
N TRP A 30 -7.22 6.16 -8.45
CA TRP A 30 -5.81 6.46 -8.25
C TRP A 30 -5.02 6.44 -9.56
N ARG A 31 -5.24 5.43 -10.40
CA ARG A 31 -4.62 5.32 -11.73
C ARG A 31 -5.05 6.43 -12.67
N GLU A 32 -6.34 6.77 -12.70
CA GLU A 32 -6.88 7.81 -13.60
C GLU A 32 -6.44 9.21 -13.19
N GLN A 33 -6.31 9.50 -11.89
CA GLN A 33 -5.94 10.83 -11.38
C GLN A 33 -4.43 11.08 -11.35
N ASN A 34 -3.61 10.02 -11.39
CA ASN A 34 -2.16 10.12 -11.30
C ASN A 34 -1.49 9.39 -12.49
N PRO A 35 -1.74 9.83 -13.74
CA PRO A 35 -1.24 9.13 -14.93
C PRO A 35 0.28 9.07 -15.02
N ASP A 36 0.99 10.02 -14.38
CA ASP A 36 2.45 10.07 -14.32
C ASP A 36 3.05 9.24 -13.18
N TRP A 37 2.23 8.53 -12.40
CA TRP A 37 2.67 7.71 -11.27
C TRP A 37 2.49 6.24 -11.61
N GLU A 38 3.45 5.43 -11.17
CA GLU A 38 3.28 3.98 -11.16
C GLU A 38 2.25 3.60 -10.10
N TYR A 39 1.39 2.63 -10.41
CA TYR A 39 0.42 2.09 -9.47
C TYR A 39 0.63 0.58 -9.35
N HIS A 40 0.79 0.10 -8.12
CA HIS A 40 0.98 -1.31 -7.81
C HIS A 40 -0.04 -1.78 -6.77
N LEU A 41 -0.80 -2.82 -7.11
CA LEU A 41 -1.75 -3.49 -6.22
C LEU A 41 -1.13 -4.81 -5.74
N TRP A 42 -0.63 -4.81 -4.51
CA TRP A 42 0.01 -5.95 -3.88
C TRP A 42 -1.02 -7.02 -3.51
N ASN A 43 -0.82 -8.24 -4.01
CA ASN A 43 -1.56 -9.41 -3.59
C ASN A 43 -0.83 -10.20 -2.47
N GLY A 44 -1.49 -11.22 -1.91
CA GLY A 44 -0.92 -12.02 -0.83
C GLY A 44 0.41 -12.69 -1.16
N GLU A 45 0.57 -13.23 -2.35
CA GLU A 45 1.80 -13.89 -2.79
C GLU A 45 2.95 -12.88 -2.90
N GLU A 46 2.72 -11.75 -3.57
CA GLU A 46 3.72 -10.67 -3.71
C GLU A 46 4.16 -10.11 -2.35
N MET A 47 3.24 -10.02 -1.38
CA MET A 47 3.59 -9.61 -0.02
C MET A 47 4.52 -10.61 0.67
N ASP A 48 4.26 -11.91 0.53
CA ASP A 48 5.13 -12.94 1.11
C ASP A 48 6.51 -12.94 0.45
N GLU A 49 6.56 -12.80 -0.88
CA GLU A 49 7.81 -12.69 -1.63
C GLU A 49 8.64 -11.47 -1.21
N LEU A 50 7.98 -10.33 -0.98
CA LEU A 50 8.64 -9.13 -0.47
C LEU A 50 9.30 -9.40 0.89
N VAL A 51 8.57 -10.01 1.82
CA VAL A 51 9.09 -10.32 3.15
C VAL A 51 10.21 -11.35 3.06
N GLU A 52 10.03 -12.41 2.28
CA GLU A 52 11.06 -13.45 2.10
C GLU A 52 12.35 -12.90 1.51
N LYS A 53 12.25 -11.97 0.56
CA LYS A 53 13.40 -11.38 -0.13
C LYS A 53 14.15 -10.32 0.68
N HIS A 54 13.42 -9.44 1.37
CA HIS A 54 13.99 -8.25 2.01
C HIS A 54 14.08 -8.35 3.53
N PHE A 55 13.30 -9.24 4.14
CA PHE A 55 13.07 -9.34 5.58
C PHE A 55 12.96 -10.81 6.04
N PRO A 56 13.85 -11.72 5.60
CA PRO A 56 13.70 -13.16 5.80
C PRO A 56 13.59 -13.56 7.29
N GLU A 57 14.23 -12.81 8.18
CA GLU A 57 14.16 -13.02 9.63
C GLU A 57 12.74 -12.81 10.21
N TYR A 58 11.89 -12.04 9.53
CA TYR A 58 10.53 -11.75 9.94
C TYR A 58 9.49 -12.63 9.24
N LEU A 59 9.87 -13.43 8.23
CA LEU A 59 8.92 -14.21 7.41
C LEU A 59 8.06 -15.16 8.25
N SER A 60 8.66 -15.89 9.18
CA SER A 60 7.92 -16.80 10.06
C SER A 60 6.91 -16.06 10.93
N MET A 61 7.28 -14.88 11.45
CA MET A 61 6.39 -14.06 12.27
C MET A 61 5.26 -13.48 11.41
N TYR A 62 5.59 -12.94 10.24
CA TYR A 62 4.63 -12.35 9.30
C TYR A 62 3.57 -13.36 8.85
N ARG A 63 3.99 -14.59 8.51
CA ARG A 63 3.06 -15.69 8.16
C ARG A 63 2.25 -16.18 9.35
N SER A 64 2.73 -16.01 10.58
CA SER A 64 2.02 -16.45 11.79
C SER A 64 0.88 -15.52 12.23
N PHE A 65 0.73 -14.33 11.62
CA PHE A 65 -0.31 -13.40 12.00
C PHE A 65 -1.72 -14.01 11.85
N PRO A 66 -2.55 -14.00 12.90
CA PRO A 66 -3.91 -14.55 12.82
C PRO A 66 -4.86 -13.67 12.02
N TYR A 67 -4.59 -12.35 11.92
CA TYR A 67 -5.49 -11.41 11.24
C TYR A 67 -4.81 -10.70 10.07
N ASN A 68 -5.55 -10.56 8.95
CA ASN A 68 -5.08 -9.85 7.76
C ASN A 68 -4.65 -8.41 8.07
N VAL A 69 -5.36 -7.72 8.99
CA VAL A 69 -5.02 -6.35 9.38
C VAL A 69 -3.58 -6.23 9.93
N GLN A 70 -3.09 -7.25 10.65
CA GLN A 70 -1.71 -7.24 11.16
C GLN A 70 -0.70 -7.38 10.02
N ARG A 71 -1.01 -8.20 9.01
CA ARG A 71 -0.21 -8.30 7.79
C ARG A 71 -0.20 -6.96 7.05
N TRP A 72 -1.36 -6.34 6.83
CA TRP A 72 -1.49 -5.08 6.09
C TRP A 72 -0.82 -3.89 6.81
N ASP A 73 -0.94 -3.83 8.14
CA ASP A 73 -0.28 -2.82 8.95
C ASP A 73 1.24 -3.01 8.96
N THR A 74 1.74 -4.24 8.86
CA THR A 74 3.18 -4.52 8.79
C THR A 74 3.75 -4.24 7.39
N ILE A 75 3.09 -4.78 6.36
CA ILE A 75 3.61 -4.77 5.00
C ILE A 75 3.68 -3.37 4.40
N ARG A 76 2.79 -2.44 4.80
CA ARG A 76 2.86 -1.05 4.31
C ARG A 76 4.19 -0.41 4.63
N TYR A 77 4.76 -0.66 5.80
CA TYR A 77 6.03 -0.09 6.20
C TYR A 77 7.19 -0.79 5.48
N MET A 78 7.09 -2.11 5.28
CA MET A 78 8.08 -2.88 4.52
C MET A 78 8.13 -2.44 3.04
N ILE A 79 6.96 -2.23 2.42
CA ILE A 79 6.85 -1.69 1.05
C ILE A 79 7.48 -0.30 0.97
N LEU A 80 7.08 0.62 1.86
CA LEU A 80 7.61 1.99 1.86
C LEU A 80 9.11 2.04 2.18
N TYR A 81 9.62 1.12 2.98
CA TYR A 81 11.05 1.01 3.27
C TYR A 81 11.84 0.58 2.02
N VAL A 82 11.34 -0.40 1.26
CA VAL A 82 12.01 -0.94 0.08
C VAL A 82 11.89 -0.02 -1.14
N TYR A 83 10.69 0.50 -1.41
CA TYR A 83 10.38 1.22 -2.64
C TYR A 83 10.17 2.73 -2.48
N GLY A 84 9.99 3.22 -1.24
CA GLY A 84 9.48 4.56 -1.02
C GLY A 84 8.05 4.71 -1.52
N GLY A 85 7.70 5.88 -2.05
CA GLY A 85 6.39 6.13 -2.63
C GLY A 85 5.30 6.47 -1.62
N VAL A 86 4.06 6.20 -2.00
CA VAL A 86 2.85 6.49 -1.22
C VAL A 86 2.02 5.22 -1.11
N TYR A 87 1.55 4.93 0.10
CA TYR A 87 0.66 3.81 0.37
C TYR A 87 -0.77 4.32 0.64
N THR A 88 -1.80 3.64 0.11
CA THR A 88 -3.20 4.08 0.24
C THR A 88 -4.19 2.94 0.53
N ASP A 89 -4.96 3.07 1.61
CA ASP A 89 -6.08 2.17 1.97
C ASP A 89 -7.46 2.77 1.69
N THR A 90 -7.55 4.08 1.44
CA THR A 90 -8.83 4.81 1.42
C THR A 90 -9.16 5.38 0.04
N PRO A 91 -10.47 5.58 -0.27
CA PRO A 91 -10.85 6.49 -1.33
C PRO A 91 -10.29 7.86 -0.97
N ALA A 92 -9.27 8.31 -1.67
CA ALA A 92 -9.06 9.73 -1.78
C ALA A 92 -10.21 10.25 -2.64
N TYR A 93 -11.35 10.57 -2.02
CA TYR A 93 -12.08 11.74 -2.48
C TYR A 93 -11.08 12.88 -2.29
N PHE A 94 -10.32 13.20 -3.32
CA PHE A 94 -9.43 14.35 -3.35
C PHE A 94 -10.31 15.58 -3.13
N LEU A 95 -10.49 15.97 -1.86
CA LEU A 95 -10.88 17.33 -1.54
C LEU A 95 -9.78 18.21 -2.16
N PRO A 96 -10.12 19.31 -2.87
CA PRO A 96 -9.12 20.20 -3.48
C PRO A 96 -8.03 20.71 -2.52
N ALA A 97 -8.22 20.55 -1.20
CA ALA A 97 -7.23 20.80 -0.16
C ALA A 97 -6.08 19.78 -0.09
N ALA A 98 -6.21 18.60 -0.70
CA ALA A 98 -5.23 17.51 -0.59
C ALA A 98 -3.90 17.82 -1.29
N GLU A 99 -3.87 18.66 -2.34
CA GLU A 99 -2.59 19.14 -2.90
C GLU A 99 -1.77 19.96 -1.89
N ARG A 100 -2.44 20.71 -1.00
CA ARG A 100 -1.78 21.46 0.09
C ARG A 100 -1.39 20.58 1.27
N LEU A 101 -2.09 19.46 1.47
CA LEU A 101 -1.88 18.56 2.60
C LEU A 101 -1.05 17.32 2.26
N PHE A 102 -0.77 17.06 0.99
CA PHE A 102 0.11 15.96 0.57
C PHE A 102 1.47 15.99 1.29
N PRO A 103 2.13 17.15 1.46
CA PRO A 103 3.36 17.26 2.27
C PRO A 103 3.14 17.04 3.77
N LEU A 104 1.93 17.30 4.28
CA LEU A 104 1.57 17.18 5.69
C LEU A 104 1.13 15.75 6.06
N LEU A 105 0.43 15.03 5.20
CA LEU A 105 0.15 13.60 5.37
C LEU A 105 1.44 12.77 5.41
N LEU A 106 2.44 13.17 4.63
CA LEU A 106 3.80 12.61 4.68
C LEU A 106 4.54 12.92 6.00
N SER A 107 4.14 13.97 6.73
CA SER A 107 4.71 14.29 8.05
C SER A 107 4.14 13.43 9.18
N PHE A 108 2.96 12.83 9.01
CA PHE A 108 2.36 11.89 9.97
C PHE A 108 2.80 10.44 9.77
N LEU A 109 3.56 10.15 8.71
CA LEU A 109 4.12 8.82 8.41
C LEU A 109 5.65 8.82 8.39
N ARG A 110 6.30 9.87 8.93
CA ARG A 110 7.72 9.83 9.26
C ARG A 110 7.89 9.20 10.65
N ILE A 111 7.94 7.86 10.63
CA ILE A 111 8.25 6.94 11.74
C ILE A 111 7.18 6.95 12.84
#